data_AF-E5WY80-F1
#
_entry.id   AF-E5WY80-F1
#
_cell.length_a   1.000
_cell.length_b   1.000
_cell.length_c   1.000
_cell.angle_alpha   90.00
_cell.angle_beta   90.00
_cell.angle_gamma   90.00
#
_symmetry.space_group_name_H-M   'P 1'
#
loop_
_entity.id
_entity.type
_entity.pdbx_description
1 polymer ?
#
loop_
_entity_poly.entity_id
_entity_poly.type
_entity_poly.pdbx_seq_one_letter_code
_entity_poly.pdbx_strand_id
1 'polypeptide(L)'
;MEIEHALGGMEGLAKGVIDKIIANPKGHLTKEEQYTLYSFTMMQEGRTLAHVNLIQEHADTVLRNLMKKQIELLRNNGNAAEVEGITDEVLDRCSFNLKQPGMFALGTQAQLINTCIDLKYKVLINNTKIPFITSNNPAAIYDQFMERMGNQVYALGSRGLQIYLPLTPTLGVMFYDSKCYKLGDRKKTYVEISNDKDIKELNKLTASNAENIIYYKPKSITENELEQFANQNKKFKPTTRVESYPEIKTSNGVIVGACNISMFCRLTLSFVKELPRYKSIRPQDYDPTQHKLREIAYFKDDIIKMSSK
;
A
#
# COMPACT_ATOMS: atom_id res chain seq x y z
N MET A 1 15.44 -18.76 -11.35
CA MET A 1 16.31 -19.51 -10.41
C MET A 1 17.16 -18.56 -9.56
N GLU A 2 17.85 -17.59 -10.16
CA GLU A 2 18.64 -16.59 -9.42
C GLU A 2 17.81 -15.68 -8.51
N ILE A 3 16.58 -15.35 -8.89
CA ILE A 3 15.74 -14.41 -8.15
C ILE A 3 15.12 -15.06 -6.91
N GLU A 4 14.64 -16.30 -7.02
CA GLU A 4 14.22 -17.09 -5.86
C GLU A 4 15.36 -17.28 -4.86
N HIS A 5 16.60 -17.44 -5.35
CA HIS A 5 17.78 -17.52 -4.49
C HIS A 5 18.06 -16.17 -3.78
N ALA A 6 17.98 -15.04 -4.49
CA ALA A 6 18.13 -13.72 -3.90
C ALA A 6 17.03 -13.43 -2.85
N LEU A 7 15.77 -13.81 -3.14
CA LEU A 7 14.65 -13.71 -2.21
C LEU A 7 14.86 -14.59 -0.98
N GLY A 8 15.36 -15.82 -1.15
CA GLY A 8 15.72 -16.70 -0.04
C GLY A 8 16.78 -16.08 0.88
N GLY A 9 17.75 -15.35 0.32
CA GLY A 9 18.72 -14.57 1.11
C GLY A 9 18.05 -13.47 1.94
N MET A 10 17.12 -12.72 1.35
CA MET A 10 16.34 -11.68 2.05
C MET A 10 15.46 -12.27 3.16
N GLU A 11 14.81 -13.41 2.89
CA GLU A 11 14.00 -14.14 3.87
C GLU A 11 14.85 -14.63 5.04
N GLY A 12 16.07 -15.12 4.78
CA GLY A 12 17.01 -15.52 5.83
C GLY A 12 17.38 -14.36 6.77
N LEU A 13 17.67 -13.18 6.21
CA LEU A 13 17.94 -11.97 6.99
C LEU A 13 16.69 -11.53 7.78
N ALA A 14 15.52 -11.51 7.14
CA ALA A 14 14.27 -11.15 7.78
C ALA A 14 13.90 -12.11 8.91
N LYS A 15 14.14 -13.42 8.74
CA LYS A 15 13.91 -14.44 9.76
C LYS A 15 14.68 -14.11 11.04
N GLY A 16 15.97 -13.76 10.93
CA GLY A 16 16.77 -13.38 12.10
C GLY A 16 16.17 -12.21 12.89
N VAL A 17 15.65 -11.21 12.18
CA VAL A 17 14.96 -10.06 12.81
C VAL A 17 13.62 -10.46 13.43
N ILE A 18 12.82 -11.27 12.74
CA ILE A 18 11.52 -11.75 13.24
C ILE A 18 11.71 -12.64 14.47
N ASP A 19 12.67 -13.56 14.46
CA ASP A 19 13.00 -14.41 15.61
C ASP A 19 13.41 -13.55 16.83
N LYS A 20 14.19 -12.49 16.60
CA LYS A 20 14.55 -11.52 17.64
C LYS A 20 13.33 -10.80 18.22
N ILE A 21 12.37 -10.39 17.38
CA ILE A 21 11.10 -9.79 17.81
C ILE A 21 10.29 -10.80 18.63
N ILE A 22 10.22 -12.06 18.20
CA ILE A 22 9.51 -13.12 18.92
C ILE A 22 10.13 -13.38 20.29
N ALA A 23 11.47 -13.45 20.37
CA ALA A 23 12.18 -13.71 21.61
C ALA A 23 12.12 -12.52 22.59
N ASN A 24 12.14 -11.28 22.08
CA ASN A 24 12.07 -10.07 22.91
C ASN A 24 11.23 -8.97 22.24
N PRO A 25 9.89 -9.05 22.31
CA PRO A 25 9.00 -8.12 21.60
C PRO A 25 9.04 -6.68 22.16
N LYS A 26 9.60 -6.49 23.35
CA LYS A 26 9.82 -5.16 23.97
C LYS A 26 11.22 -4.61 23.68
N GLY A 27 12.04 -5.37 22.94
CA GLY A 27 13.40 -5.01 22.57
C GLY A 27 13.48 -3.88 21.54
N HIS A 28 14.71 -3.43 21.30
CA HIS A 28 15.03 -2.45 20.26
C HIS A 28 15.66 -3.16 19.06
N LEU A 29 15.30 -2.72 17.86
CA LEU A 29 15.95 -3.11 16.63
C LEU A 29 16.99 -2.05 16.24
N THR A 30 18.13 -2.49 15.72
CA THR A 30 19.11 -1.58 15.10
C THR A 30 18.51 -0.95 13.84
N LYS A 31 19.14 0.09 13.29
CA LYS A 31 18.67 0.70 12.04
C LYS A 31 18.68 -0.29 10.86
N GLU A 32 19.69 -1.16 10.81
CA GLU A 32 19.80 -2.21 9.79
C GLU A 32 18.69 -3.25 9.96
N GLU A 33 18.40 -3.70 11.18
CA GLU A 33 17.30 -4.64 11.44
C GLU A 33 15.94 -4.03 11.08
N GLN A 34 15.73 -2.74 11.37
CA GLN A 34 14.53 -2.01 10.97
C GLN A 34 14.39 -1.97 9.44
N TYR A 35 15.48 -1.64 8.73
CA TYR A 35 15.50 -1.62 7.27
C TYR A 35 15.24 -3.00 6.68
N THR A 36 15.84 -4.05 7.24
CA THR A 36 15.61 -5.45 6.84
C THR A 36 14.15 -5.85 7.01
N LEU A 37 13.54 -5.59 8.18
CA LEU A 37 12.13 -5.91 8.43
C LEU A 37 11.19 -5.17 7.47
N TYR A 38 11.49 -3.90 7.22
CA TYR A 38 10.73 -3.07 6.30
C TYR A 38 10.86 -3.54 4.84
N SER A 39 12.08 -3.80 4.38
CA SER A 39 12.36 -4.31 3.03
C SER A 39 11.66 -5.64 2.81
N PHE A 40 11.69 -6.53 3.81
CA PHE A 40 10.91 -7.77 3.79
C PHE A 40 9.41 -7.51 3.65
N THR A 41 8.84 -6.60 4.45
CA THR A 41 7.42 -6.25 4.38
C THR A 41 7.02 -5.78 2.98
N MET A 42 7.83 -4.91 2.35
CA MET A 42 7.57 -4.40 1.01
C MET A 42 7.70 -5.49 -0.07
N MET A 43 8.73 -6.32 0.01
CA MET A 43 8.91 -7.41 -0.95
C MET A 43 7.82 -8.46 -0.83
N GLN A 44 7.32 -8.73 0.39
CA GLN A 44 6.16 -9.61 0.58
C GLN A 44 4.91 -9.06 -0.10
N GLU A 45 4.67 -7.74 -0.08
CA GLU A 45 3.56 -7.11 -0.81
C GLU A 45 3.72 -7.27 -2.33
N GLY A 46 4.91 -7.02 -2.86
CA GLY A 46 5.20 -7.11 -4.30
C GLY A 46 5.08 -8.50 -4.91
N ARG A 47 5.13 -9.56 -4.08
CA ARG A 47 4.97 -10.98 -4.52
C ARG A 47 3.52 -11.44 -4.57
N THR A 48 2.57 -10.62 -4.13
CA THR A 48 1.18 -11.03 -4.03
C THR A 48 0.49 -11.00 -5.39
N LEU A 49 -0.44 -11.92 -5.62
CA LEU A 49 -1.30 -11.87 -6.81
C LEU A 49 -2.09 -10.56 -6.88
N ALA A 50 -2.45 -9.98 -5.73
CA ALA A 50 -3.09 -8.66 -5.66
C ALA A 50 -2.22 -7.58 -6.33
N HIS A 51 -0.93 -7.53 -6.01
CA HIS A 51 -0.02 -6.54 -6.58
C HIS A 51 0.27 -6.79 -8.07
N VAL A 52 0.43 -8.07 -8.45
CA VAL A 52 0.62 -8.45 -9.86
C VAL A 52 -0.58 -8.00 -10.72
N ASN A 53 -1.79 -8.27 -10.25
CA ASN A 53 -3.01 -7.84 -10.95
C ASN A 53 -3.14 -6.32 -11.00
N LEU A 54 -2.81 -5.62 -9.91
CA LEU A 54 -2.84 -4.15 -9.86
C LEU A 54 -1.94 -3.52 -10.92
N ILE A 55 -0.72 -4.03 -11.10
CA ILE A 55 0.21 -3.54 -12.12
C ILE A 55 -0.30 -3.79 -13.52
N GLN A 56 -0.86 -4.98 -13.78
CA GLN A 56 -1.43 -5.31 -15.08
C GLN A 56 -2.58 -4.37 -15.42
N GLU A 57 -3.51 -4.15 -14.48
CA GLU A 57 -4.61 -3.19 -14.63
C GLU A 57 -4.10 -1.76 -14.84
N HIS A 58 -3.01 -1.38 -14.16
CA HIS A 58 -2.41 -0.06 -14.34
C HIS A 58 -1.78 0.12 -15.72
N ALA A 59 -1.04 -0.87 -16.20
CA ALA A 59 -0.44 -0.86 -17.53
C ALA A 59 -1.52 -0.81 -18.63
N ASP A 60 -2.60 -1.59 -18.49
CA ASP A 60 -3.72 -1.60 -19.42
C ASP A 60 -4.42 -0.24 -19.47
N THR A 61 -4.74 0.35 -18.31
CA THR A 61 -5.41 1.65 -18.24
C THR A 61 -4.56 2.76 -18.84
N VAL A 62 -3.25 2.79 -18.54
CA VAL A 62 -2.32 3.77 -19.14
C VAL A 62 -2.25 3.60 -20.66
N LEU A 63 -2.10 2.35 -21.15
CA LEU A 63 -2.06 2.05 -22.58
C LEU A 63 -3.32 2.56 -23.29
N ARG A 64 -4.50 2.23 -22.74
CA ARG A 64 -5.80 2.63 -23.31
C ARG A 64 -5.95 4.14 -23.31
N ASN A 65 -5.59 4.83 -22.23
CA ASN A 65 -5.67 6.29 -22.15
C ASN A 65 -4.76 6.97 -23.18
N LEU A 66 -3.53 6.46 -23.34
CA LEU A 66 -2.59 6.96 -24.34
C LEU A 66 -3.10 6.73 -25.77
N MET A 67 -3.59 5.51 -26.08
CA MET A 67 -4.13 5.19 -27.39
C MET A 67 -5.36 6.05 -27.72
N LYS A 68 -6.33 6.16 -26.79
CA LYS A 68 -7.52 7.00 -26.99
C LYS A 68 -7.14 8.44 -27.29
N LYS A 69 -6.19 9.01 -26.52
CA LYS A 69 -5.72 10.38 -26.77
C LYS A 69 -5.00 10.52 -28.11
N GLN A 70 -4.14 9.58 -28.47
CA GLN A 70 -3.43 9.60 -29.75
C GLN A 70 -4.39 9.54 -30.93
N ILE A 71 -5.40 8.66 -30.88
CA ILE A 71 -6.41 8.53 -31.92
C ILE A 71 -7.29 9.78 -32.01
N GLU A 72 -7.69 10.37 -30.87
CA GLU A 72 -8.39 11.66 -30.83
C GLU A 72 -7.59 12.76 -31.55
N LEU A 73 -6.29 12.87 -31.27
CA LEU A 73 -5.42 13.85 -31.92
C LEU A 73 -5.28 13.62 -33.43
N LEU A 74 -5.15 12.37 -33.87
CA LEU A 74 -5.07 12.03 -35.30
C LEU A 74 -6.37 12.39 -36.04
N ARG A 75 -7.54 12.10 -35.44
CA ARG A 75 -8.85 12.49 -35.99
C ARG A 75 -8.97 14.01 -36.14
N ASN A 76 -8.48 14.76 -35.16
CA ASN A 76 -8.60 16.22 -35.13
C ASN A 76 -7.57 16.95 -36.01
N ASN A 77 -6.43 16.32 -36.33
CA ASN A 77 -5.34 16.95 -37.08
C ASN A 77 -5.33 16.60 -38.58
N GLY A 78 -6.48 16.20 -39.15
CA GLY A 78 -6.61 15.90 -40.59
C GLY A 78 -6.19 14.49 -41.01
N ASN A 79 -5.78 13.63 -40.07
CA ASN A 79 -5.36 12.25 -40.32
C ASN A 79 -6.46 11.24 -39.98
N ALA A 80 -7.73 11.64 -40.05
CA ALA A 80 -8.86 10.79 -39.66
C ALA A 80 -8.95 9.48 -40.47
N ALA A 81 -8.55 9.51 -41.74
CA ALA A 81 -8.54 8.33 -42.60
C ALA A 81 -7.54 7.25 -42.14
N GLU A 82 -6.43 7.62 -41.48
CA GLU A 82 -5.43 6.66 -41.00
C GLU A 82 -5.93 5.78 -39.85
N VAL A 83 -6.97 6.24 -39.16
CA VAL A 83 -7.54 5.62 -37.96
C VAL A 83 -9.02 5.27 -38.16
N GLU A 84 -9.47 5.22 -39.42
CA GLU A 84 -10.82 4.82 -39.77
C GLU A 84 -11.10 3.40 -39.26
N GLY A 85 -12.23 3.23 -38.56
CA GLY A 85 -12.62 1.94 -37.97
C GLY A 85 -11.96 1.61 -36.62
N ILE A 86 -11.00 2.38 -36.13
CA ILE A 86 -10.47 2.24 -34.76
C ILE A 86 -11.45 2.93 -33.82
N THR A 87 -12.36 2.19 -33.17
CA THR A 87 -13.34 2.74 -32.22
C THR A 87 -12.84 2.64 -30.77
N ASP A 88 -13.51 3.34 -29.85
CA ASP A 88 -13.18 3.26 -28.42
C ASP A 88 -13.38 1.83 -27.90
N GLU A 89 -14.34 1.07 -28.42
CA GLU A 89 -14.55 -0.34 -28.06
C GLU A 89 -13.40 -1.25 -28.52
N VAL A 90 -12.73 -0.92 -29.63
CA VAL A 90 -11.51 -1.62 -30.07
C VAL A 90 -10.38 -1.33 -29.10
N LEU A 91 -10.20 -0.05 -28.74
CA LEU A 91 -9.16 0.39 -27.82
C LEU A 91 -9.36 -0.19 -26.40
N ASP A 92 -10.60 -0.31 -25.93
CA ASP A 92 -10.92 -0.88 -24.62
C ASP A 92 -10.61 -2.38 -24.50
N ARG A 93 -10.40 -3.06 -25.64
CA ARG A 93 -9.94 -4.47 -25.67
C ARG A 93 -8.43 -4.60 -25.71
N CYS A 94 -7.69 -3.50 -25.88
CA CYS A 94 -6.23 -3.53 -25.84
C CYS A 94 -5.75 -3.81 -24.42
N SER A 95 -4.72 -4.65 -24.32
CA SER A 95 -4.02 -4.94 -23.07
C SER A 95 -2.51 -4.94 -23.30
N PHE A 96 -1.78 -4.56 -22.28
CA PHE A 96 -0.34 -4.55 -22.25
C PHE A 96 0.18 -5.90 -21.80
N ASN A 97 0.72 -6.72 -22.71
CA ASN A 97 1.16 -8.06 -22.35
C ASN A 97 2.52 -8.05 -21.63
N LEU A 98 2.51 -8.09 -20.29
CA LEU A 98 3.71 -8.28 -19.47
C LEU A 98 4.13 -9.76 -19.49
N LYS A 99 5.27 -10.08 -20.12
CA LYS A 99 5.77 -11.47 -20.20
C LYS A 99 6.04 -12.12 -18.83
N GLN A 100 6.45 -11.34 -17.85
CA GLN A 100 6.73 -11.81 -16.48
C GLN A 100 6.19 -10.79 -15.46
N PRO A 101 4.86 -10.75 -15.25
CA PRO A 101 4.23 -9.67 -14.49
C PRO A 101 4.62 -9.73 -13.00
N GLY A 102 4.85 -10.93 -12.44
CA GLY A 102 5.40 -11.10 -11.10
C GLY A 102 6.82 -10.54 -10.93
N MET A 103 7.65 -10.64 -11.97
CA MET A 103 9.00 -10.07 -11.93
C MET A 103 8.98 -8.55 -12.03
N PHE A 104 8.12 -8.03 -12.90
CA PHE A 104 7.94 -6.60 -13.01
C PHE A 104 7.44 -6.01 -11.68
N ALA A 105 6.44 -6.66 -11.05
CA ALA A 105 5.92 -6.34 -9.73
C ALA A 105 6.98 -6.26 -8.64
N LEU A 106 7.81 -7.29 -8.54
CA LEU A 106 8.94 -7.32 -7.63
C LEU A 106 9.94 -6.20 -7.90
N GLY A 107 10.28 -5.99 -9.17
CA GLY A 107 11.21 -4.93 -9.59
C GLY A 107 10.70 -3.53 -9.23
N THR A 108 9.41 -3.26 -9.48
CA THR A 108 8.79 -1.98 -9.10
C THR A 108 8.80 -1.79 -7.59
N GLN A 109 8.49 -2.82 -6.80
CA GLN A 109 8.53 -2.66 -5.35
C GLN A 109 9.94 -2.47 -4.80
N ALA A 110 10.94 -3.18 -5.34
CA ALA A 110 12.33 -2.99 -4.94
C ALA A 110 12.80 -1.53 -5.13
N GLN A 111 12.37 -0.87 -6.21
CA GLN A 111 12.65 0.56 -6.47
C GLN A 111 11.92 1.51 -5.50
N LEU A 112 10.86 1.03 -4.86
CA LEU A 112 10.02 1.83 -3.96
C LEU A 112 10.36 1.67 -2.47
N ILE A 113 11.17 0.68 -2.07
CA ILE A 113 11.60 0.45 -0.68
C ILE A 113 12.08 1.76 -0.02
N ASN A 114 12.94 2.52 -0.68
CA ASN A 114 13.49 3.75 -0.08
C ASN A 114 12.45 4.87 0.14
N THR A 115 11.19 4.71 -0.31
CA THR A 115 10.12 5.70 -0.11
C THR A 115 9.52 5.66 1.30
N CYS A 116 9.81 4.65 2.12
CA CYS A 116 9.25 4.59 3.48
C CYS A 116 10.28 4.34 4.60
N ILE A 117 11.58 4.53 4.33
CA ILE A 117 12.65 4.37 5.34
C ILE A 117 12.58 5.40 6.49
N ASP A 118 11.84 6.50 6.31
CA ASP A 118 11.55 7.52 7.31
C ASP A 118 10.35 7.17 8.22
N LEU A 119 9.59 6.11 7.90
CA LEU A 119 8.55 5.61 8.80
C LEU A 119 9.17 5.08 10.09
N LYS A 120 8.48 5.30 11.21
CA LYS A 120 8.83 4.63 12.47
C LYS A 120 8.10 3.30 12.56
N TYR A 121 8.67 2.36 13.30
CA TYR A 121 8.02 1.07 13.58
C TYR A 121 7.53 0.99 15.03
N LYS A 122 6.52 0.14 15.24
CA LYS A 122 6.12 -0.38 16.55
C LYS A 122 5.86 -1.87 16.44
N VAL A 123 6.39 -2.66 17.38
CA VAL A 123 5.89 -4.02 17.61
C VAL A 123 4.55 -3.94 18.32
N LEU A 124 3.53 -4.59 17.78
CA LEU A 124 2.22 -4.72 18.39
C LEU A 124 2.18 -6.04 19.17
N ILE A 125 1.97 -5.95 20.48
CA ILE A 125 1.88 -7.10 21.39
C ILE A 125 0.42 -7.27 21.77
N ASN A 126 -0.19 -8.34 21.29
CA ASN A 126 -1.58 -8.66 21.56
C ASN A 126 -1.71 -9.43 22.87
N ASN A 127 -2.25 -8.76 23.89
CA ASN A 127 -2.55 -9.31 25.21
C ASN A 127 -4.03 -9.71 25.36
N THR A 128 -4.77 -9.82 24.25
CA THR A 128 -6.17 -10.24 24.22
C THR A 128 -6.30 -11.74 23.96
N LYS A 129 -7.54 -12.25 24.01
CA LYS A 129 -7.84 -13.65 23.64
C LYS A 129 -8.05 -13.84 22.13
N ILE A 130 -8.27 -12.77 21.38
CA ILE A 130 -8.52 -12.80 19.94
C ILE A 130 -7.16 -12.77 19.24
N PRO A 131 -6.76 -13.78 18.45
CA PRO A 131 -5.51 -13.73 17.73
C PRO A 131 -5.57 -12.82 16.50
N PHE A 132 -4.40 -12.35 16.07
CA PHE A 132 -4.26 -11.76 14.74
C PHE A 132 -4.49 -12.81 13.65
N ILE A 133 -5.10 -12.37 12.55
CA ILE A 133 -5.18 -13.12 11.30
C ILE A 133 -4.18 -12.60 10.28
N THR A 134 -3.88 -13.40 9.26
CA THR A 134 -3.10 -12.99 8.09
C THR A 134 -3.81 -13.42 6.80
N SER A 135 -3.23 -13.13 5.63
CA SER A 135 -3.84 -13.41 4.33
C SER A 135 -2.78 -13.68 3.27
N ASN A 136 -3.20 -13.97 2.05
CA ASN A 136 -2.31 -13.99 0.89
C ASN A 136 -1.87 -12.59 0.41
N ASN A 137 -2.30 -11.53 1.10
CA ASN A 137 -1.78 -10.17 0.97
C ASN A 137 -1.56 -9.57 2.39
N PRO A 138 -0.51 -10.01 3.09
CA PRO A 138 -0.41 -9.86 4.54
C PRO A 138 -0.05 -8.43 5.00
N ALA A 139 0.64 -7.66 4.15
CA ALA A 139 1.01 -6.28 4.45
C ALA A 139 -0.13 -5.33 4.03
N ALA A 140 -0.86 -4.78 4.99
CA ALA A 140 -1.93 -3.82 4.74
C ALA A 140 -1.38 -2.39 4.74
N ILE A 141 -1.38 -1.75 3.57
CA ILE A 141 -1.05 -0.33 3.41
C ILE A 141 -2.34 0.47 3.65
N TYR A 142 -2.27 1.47 4.52
CA TYR A 142 -3.43 2.27 4.91
C TYR A 142 -3.04 3.71 5.26
N ASP A 143 -4.00 4.63 5.25
CA ASP A 143 -3.78 6.02 5.64
C ASP A 143 -5.05 6.62 6.25
N GLN A 144 -5.15 6.60 7.58
CA GLN A 144 -6.31 7.16 8.30
C GLN A 144 -6.43 8.69 8.10
N PHE A 145 -5.33 9.39 7.82
CA PHE A 145 -5.35 10.84 7.62
C PHE A 145 -5.96 11.16 6.26
N MET A 146 -5.52 10.48 5.19
CA MET A 146 -6.11 10.62 3.86
C MET A 146 -7.58 10.19 3.83
N GLU A 147 -7.94 9.12 4.56
CA GLU A 147 -9.34 8.71 4.73
C GLU A 147 -10.19 9.86 5.31
N ARG A 148 -9.67 10.50 6.37
CA ARG A 148 -10.35 11.62 7.03
C ARG A 148 -10.45 12.85 6.14
N MET A 149 -9.49 13.07 5.23
CA MET A 149 -9.53 14.16 4.26
C MET A 149 -10.52 13.92 3.12
N GLY A 150 -11.15 12.73 3.05
CA GLY A 150 -12.04 12.37 1.94
C GLY A 150 -11.28 12.16 0.62
N ASN A 151 -9.98 11.92 0.68
CA ASN A 151 -9.15 11.68 -0.49
C ASN A 151 -9.30 10.22 -0.93
N GLN A 152 -9.35 9.97 -2.24
CA GLN A 152 -9.56 8.63 -2.78
C GLN A 152 -8.26 7.84 -2.98
N VAL A 153 -7.11 8.50 -2.85
CA VAL A 153 -5.81 7.90 -3.17
C VAL A 153 -4.76 8.21 -2.12
N TYR A 154 -4.09 7.17 -1.62
CA TYR A 154 -2.82 7.23 -0.92
C TYR A 154 -1.83 6.24 -1.52
N ALA A 155 -0.53 6.53 -1.35
CA ALA A 155 0.56 5.72 -1.86
C ALA A 155 1.72 5.70 -0.86
N LEU A 156 2.81 5.02 -1.20
CA LEU A 156 3.99 4.91 -0.34
C LEU A 156 4.61 6.26 0.02
N GLY A 157 4.46 7.29 -0.80
CA GLY A 157 4.92 8.65 -0.48
C GLY A 157 3.96 9.46 0.39
N SER A 158 2.75 8.98 0.67
CA SER A 158 1.70 9.78 1.31
C SER A 158 2.00 10.11 2.77
N ARG A 159 1.65 11.34 3.15
CA ARG A 159 1.63 11.83 4.53
C ARG A 159 0.52 11.11 5.30
N GLY A 160 0.84 10.50 6.43
CA GLY A 160 -0.15 9.68 7.15
C GLY A 160 -0.11 8.19 6.80
N LEU A 161 0.90 7.74 6.04
CA LEU A 161 1.04 6.33 5.73
C LEU A 161 1.19 5.46 6.98
N GLN A 162 0.47 4.35 6.99
CA GLN A 162 0.57 3.24 7.94
C GLN A 162 0.70 1.93 7.16
N ILE A 163 1.57 1.04 7.61
CA ILE A 163 1.71 -0.31 7.05
C ILE A 163 1.63 -1.29 8.21
N TYR A 164 0.64 -2.18 8.18
CA TYR A 164 0.45 -3.21 9.19
C TYR A 164 0.82 -4.58 8.63
N LEU A 165 1.62 -5.34 9.38
CA LEU A 165 1.97 -6.72 9.06
C LEU A 165 1.82 -7.60 10.31
N PRO A 166 0.89 -8.57 10.34
CA PRO A 166 0.85 -9.60 11.38
C PRO A 166 2.04 -10.56 11.20
N LEU A 167 2.79 -10.80 12.29
CA LEU A 167 3.94 -11.72 12.29
C LEU A 167 3.57 -13.08 12.88
N THR A 168 2.78 -13.07 13.94
CA THR A 168 2.26 -14.26 14.63
C THR A 168 0.82 -13.97 15.09
N PRO A 169 0.08 -14.97 15.61
CA PRO A 169 -1.22 -14.73 16.24
C PRO A 169 -1.21 -13.72 17.40
N THR A 170 -0.04 -13.43 17.98
CA THR A 170 0.10 -12.53 19.14
C THR A 170 1.02 -11.33 18.90
N LEU A 171 1.75 -11.31 17.79
CA LEU A 171 2.70 -10.24 17.45
C LEU A 171 2.44 -9.71 16.05
N GLY A 172 2.47 -8.39 15.91
CA GLY A 172 2.47 -7.71 14.62
C GLY A 172 3.49 -6.59 14.60
N VAL A 173 3.70 -5.98 13.44
CA VAL A 173 4.45 -4.73 13.31
C VAL A 173 3.58 -3.69 12.61
N MET A 174 3.69 -2.45 13.05
CA MET A 174 3.11 -1.31 12.37
C MET A 174 4.19 -0.29 12.06
N PHE A 175 4.39 -0.01 10.78
CA PHE A 175 5.13 1.15 10.30
C PHE A 175 4.17 2.33 10.20
N TYR A 176 4.61 3.52 10.58
CA TYR A 176 3.73 4.68 10.61
C TYR A 176 4.50 5.99 10.44
N ASP A 177 3.80 6.96 9.86
CA ASP A 177 4.28 8.33 9.78
C ASP A 177 4.23 9.00 11.15
N SER A 178 5.40 9.14 11.76
CA SER A 178 5.54 9.74 13.08
C SER A 178 5.35 11.26 13.13
N LYS A 179 5.28 11.94 11.98
CA LYS A 179 4.86 13.35 11.91
C LYS A 179 3.34 13.48 11.94
N CYS A 180 2.60 12.45 11.49
CA CYS A 180 1.15 12.42 11.50
C CYS A 180 0.58 11.80 12.78
N TYR A 181 1.19 10.73 13.29
CA TYR A 181 0.64 9.96 14.42
C TYR A 181 1.59 9.76 15.60
N LYS A 182 0.98 9.50 16.75
CA LYS A 182 1.57 8.82 17.90
C LYS A 182 0.88 7.47 18.07
N LEU A 183 1.67 6.40 18.14
CA LEU A 183 1.22 5.04 18.47
C LEU A 183 1.63 4.71 19.90
N GLY A 184 0.65 4.48 20.79
CA GLY A 184 0.88 4.16 22.20
C GLY A 184 1.79 5.16 22.89
N ASP A 185 2.86 4.70 23.54
CA ASP A 185 3.90 5.55 24.13
C ASP A 185 4.97 5.93 23.09
N ARG A 186 5.36 7.20 23.00
CA ARG A 186 6.40 7.67 22.07
C ARG A 186 7.79 7.10 22.38
N LYS A 187 8.08 6.79 23.64
CA LYS A 187 9.41 6.34 24.09
C LYS A 187 9.64 4.84 23.90
N LYS A 188 8.58 4.06 23.75
CA LYS A 188 8.65 2.60 23.57
C LYS A 188 8.84 2.25 22.11
N THR A 189 9.38 1.09 21.78
CA THR A 189 9.38 0.51 20.42
C THR A 189 8.19 -0.42 20.16
N TYR A 190 7.27 -0.49 21.12
CA TYR A 190 6.16 -1.43 21.10
C TYR A 190 4.85 -0.79 21.63
N VAL A 191 3.73 -1.45 21.37
CA VAL A 191 2.40 -1.15 21.90
C VAL A 191 1.80 -2.44 22.46
N GLU A 192 1.37 -2.42 23.71
CA GLU A 192 0.62 -3.51 24.32
C GLU A 192 -0.88 -3.26 24.10
N ILE A 193 -1.56 -4.18 23.41
CA ILE A 193 -2.97 -4.08 23.07
C ILE A 193 -3.74 -5.03 23.98
N SER A 194 -4.58 -4.45 24.84
CA SER A 194 -5.46 -5.20 25.76
C SER A 194 -6.95 -5.01 25.45
N ASN A 195 -7.26 -4.30 24.35
CA ASN A 195 -8.62 -4.00 23.94
C ASN A 195 -8.99 -4.84 22.71
N ASP A 196 -9.93 -5.76 22.87
CA ASP A 196 -10.43 -6.65 21.82
C ASP A 196 -10.89 -5.89 20.56
N LYS A 197 -11.42 -4.66 20.71
CA LYS A 197 -11.87 -3.85 19.57
C LYS A 197 -10.73 -3.52 18.63
N ASP A 198 -9.54 -3.23 19.15
CA ASP A 198 -8.38 -2.89 18.32
C ASP A 198 -7.90 -4.10 17.52
N ILE A 199 -7.97 -5.31 18.11
CA ILE A 199 -7.63 -6.55 17.40
C ILE A 199 -8.65 -6.85 16.30
N LYS A 200 -9.95 -6.66 16.59
CA LYS A 200 -11.02 -6.80 15.58
C LYS A 200 -10.83 -5.81 14.42
N GLU A 201 -10.42 -4.58 14.70
CA GLU A 201 -10.14 -3.56 13.68
C GLU A 201 -8.90 -3.90 12.84
N LEU A 202 -7.82 -4.43 13.44
CA LEU A 202 -6.66 -4.93 12.71
C LEU A 202 -6.99 -6.16 11.86
N ASN A 203 -7.82 -7.08 12.37
CA ASN A 203 -8.28 -8.24 11.61
C ASN A 203 -9.21 -7.83 10.46
N LYS A 204 -10.12 -6.85 10.67
CA LYS A 204 -10.91 -6.23 9.61
C LYS A 204 -9.99 -5.66 8.52
N LEU A 205 -8.96 -4.91 8.91
CA LEU A 205 -7.99 -4.36 7.96
C LEU A 205 -7.32 -5.47 7.13
N THR A 206 -6.82 -6.53 7.76
CA THR A 206 -6.25 -7.69 7.05
C THR A 206 -7.26 -8.34 6.11
N ALA A 207 -8.50 -8.55 6.56
CA ALA A 207 -9.55 -9.15 5.77
C ALA A 207 -9.94 -8.27 4.56
N SER A 208 -10.04 -6.95 4.74
CA SER A 208 -10.30 -6.00 3.65
C SER A 208 -9.15 -5.90 2.66
N ASN A 209 -7.90 -6.09 3.11
CA ASN A 209 -6.71 -6.09 2.25
C ASN A 209 -6.47 -7.42 1.52
N ALA A 210 -7.05 -8.52 2.01
CA ALA A 210 -6.88 -9.84 1.42
C ALA A 210 -7.36 -9.89 -0.04
N GLU A 211 -6.67 -10.67 -0.88
CA GLU A 211 -7.14 -10.88 -2.25
C GLU A 211 -8.36 -11.79 -2.24
N ASN A 212 -8.18 -13.00 -1.70
CA ASN A 212 -9.20 -14.05 -1.65
C ASN A 212 -8.95 -15.12 -0.56
N ILE A 213 -7.82 -15.08 0.16
CA ILE A 213 -7.47 -16.10 1.16
C ILE A 213 -7.12 -15.44 2.49
N ILE A 214 -7.71 -15.93 3.58
CA ILE A 214 -7.38 -15.56 4.97
C ILE A 214 -6.84 -16.80 5.68
N TYR A 215 -5.81 -16.60 6.50
CA TYR A 215 -5.24 -17.62 7.39
C TYR A 215 -5.43 -17.20 8.84
N TYR A 216 -5.80 -18.17 9.68
CA TYR A 216 -6.08 -17.95 11.08
C TYR A 216 -5.67 -19.14 11.94
N LYS A 217 -5.47 -18.90 13.24
CA LYS A 217 -5.15 -19.96 14.19
C LYS A 217 -6.33 -20.94 14.28
N PRO A 218 -6.12 -22.27 14.20
CA PRO A 218 -7.21 -23.23 14.33
C PRO A 218 -8.05 -23.00 15.58
N LYS A 219 -9.38 -23.12 15.45
CA LYS A 219 -10.36 -22.92 16.54
C LYS A 219 -10.43 -21.51 17.12
N SER A 220 -9.84 -20.51 16.46
CA SER A 220 -9.88 -19.10 16.94
C SER A 220 -10.93 -18.21 16.26
N ILE A 221 -11.54 -18.69 15.18
CA ILE A 221 -12.52 -17.95 14.37
C ILE A 221 -13.72 -18.85 14.11
N THR A 222 -14.91 -18.29 14.25
CA THR A 222 -16.20 -18.93 13.96
C THR A 222 -16.60 -18.74 12.49
N GLU A 223 -17.52 -19.56 11.98
CA GLU A 223 -18.04 -19.40 10.61
C GLU A 223 -18.69 -18.02 10.39
N ASN A 224 -19.44 -17.51 11.37
CA ASN A 224 -20.03 -16.17 11.30
C ASN A 224 -18.95 -15.07 11.18
N GLU A 225 -17.83 -15.19 11.90
CA GLU A 225 -16.72 -14.24 11.76
C GLU A 225 -16.07 -14.32 10.37
N LEU A 226 -15.96 -15.52 9.77
CA LEU A 226 -15.49 -15.68 8.39
C LEU A 226 -16.43 -15.01 7.37
N GLU A 227 -17.75 -15.19 7.53
CA GLU A 227 -18.75 -14.52 6.70
C GLU A 227 -18.67 -13.00 6.85
N GLN A 228 -18.47 -12.50 8.07
CA GLN A 228 -18.27 -11.07 8.31
C GLN A 228 -17.03 -10.54 7.59
N PHE A 229 -15.90 -11.26 7.63
CA PHE A 229 -14.69 -10.87 6.88
C PHE A 229 -14.93 -10.87 5.38
N ALA A 230 -15.62 -11.87 4.83
CA ALA A 230 -15.96 -11.91 3.41
C ALA A 230 -16.86 -10.73 2.99
N ASN A 231 -17.86 -10.39 3.82
CA ASN A 231 -18.74 -9.25 3.59
C ASN A 231 -18.01 -7.91 3.69
N GLN A 232 -17.08 -7.78 4.66
CA GLN A 232 -16.23 -6.59 4.80
C GLN A 232 -15.29 -6.42 3.60
N ASN A 233 -14.68 -7.51 3.12
CA ASN A 233 -13.84 -7.49 1.93
C ASN A 233 -14.63 -6.97 0.72
N LYS A 234 -15.80 -7.56 0.43
CA LYS A 234 -16.68 -7.10 -0.66
C LYS A 234 -17.12 -5.65 -0.52
N LYS A 235 -17.35 -5.19 0.71
CA LYS A 235 -17.83 -3.83 0.99
C LYS A 235 -16.75 -2.76 0.80
N PHE A 236 -15.52 -3.03 1.26
CA PHE A 236 -14.46 -2.02 1.32
C PHE A 236 -13.47 -2.12 0.17
N LYS A 237 -13.33 -3.30 -0.45
CA LYS A 237 -12.46 -3.49 -1.60
C LYS A 237 -13.04 -2.72 -2.80
N PRO A 238 -12.26 -1.82 -3.43
CA PRO A 238 -12.72 -1.10 -4.61
C PRO A 238 -13.12 -2.08 -5.72
N THR A 239 -14.29 -1.87 -6.34
CA THR A 239 -14.74 -2.66 -7.49
C THR A 239 -13.80 -2.48 -8.69
N THR A 240 -13.25 -1.28 -8.83
CA THR A 240 -12.18 -0.94 -9.77
C THR A 240 -10.95 -0.56 -8.97
N ARG A 241 -9.77 -1.12 -9.27
CA ARG A 241 -8.53 -0.80 -8.54
C ARG A 241 -7.71 0.31 -9.20
N VAL A 242 -7.92 0.54 -10.50
CA VAL A 242 -7.23 1.58 -11.26
C VAL A 242 -8.23 2.35 -12.11
N GLU A 243 -8.20 3.67 -12.01
CA GLU A 243 -8.99 4.57 -12.84
C GLU A 243 -8.10 5.49 -13.68
N SER A 244 -8.69 6.08 -14.72
CA SER A 244 -8.02 7.10 -15.53
C SER A 244 -7.82 8.37 -14.71
N TYR A 245 -6.59 8.88 -14.74
CA TYR A 245 -6.28 10.15 -14.11
C TYR A 245 -6.84 11.30 -14.97
N PRO A 246 -7.43 12.36 -14.37
CA PRO A 246 -7.95 13.49 -15.12
C PRO A 246 -6.89 14.10 -16.05
N GLU A 247 -7.28 14.41 -17.29
CA GLU A 247 -6.37 15.03 -18.26
C GLU A 247 -5.87 16.39 -17.72
N ILE A 248 -4.56 16.56 -17.67
CA ILE A 248 -3.94 17.85 -17.35
C ILE A 248 -3.46 18.49 -18.64
N LYS A 249 -4.07 19.63 -19.00
CA LYS A 249 -3.59 20.45 -20.12
C LYS A 249 -2.33 21.22 -19.73
N THR A 250 -1.37 21.24 -20.62
CA THR A 250 -0.10 21.98 -20.49
C THR A 250 0.12 22.87 -21.71
N SER A 251 1.15 23.72 -21.69
CA SER A 251 1.51 24.54 -22.85
C SER A 251 1.92 23.70 -24.07
N ASN A 252 2.40 22.47 -23.85
CA ASN A 252 3.05 21.65 -24.87
C ASN A 252 2.24 20.37 -25.21
N GLY A 253 1.00 20.26 -24.72
CA GLY A 253 0.16 19.08 -24.93
C GLY A 253 -0.66 18.73 -23.70
N VAL A 254 -0.96 17.44 -23.55
CA VAL A 254 -1.80 16.92 -22.46
C VAL A 254 -1.08 15.80 -21.72
N ILE A 255 -1.28 15.74 -20.41
CA ILE A 255 -0.86 14.62 -19.58
C ILE A 255 -2.10 13.76 -19.34
N VAL A 256 -2.01 12.51 -19.76
CA VAL A 256 -2.97 11.46 -19.43
C VAL A 256 -2.27 10.39 -18.60
N GLY A 257 -3.00 9.68 -17.75
CA GLY A 257 -2.41 8.66 -16.90
C GLY A 257 -3.46 7.82 -16.21
N ALA A 258 -3.04 7.10 -15.18
CA ALA A 258 -3.91 6.30 -14.35
C ALA A 258 -3.54 6.49 -12.87
N CYS A 259 -4.50 6.28 -11.98
CA CYS A 259 -4.26 6.27 -10.54
C CYS A 259 -4.95 5.07 -9.88
N ASN A 260 -4.32 4.59 -8.81
CA ASN A 260 -4.87 3.50 -8.02
C ASN A 260 -5.99 4.04 -7.13
N ILE A 261 -7.06 3.27 -6.96
CA ILE A 261 -8.10 3.53 -5.98
C ILE A 261 -7.72 2.82 -4.67
N SER A 262 -7.58 3.59 -3.60
CA SER A 262 -7.19 3.04 -2.31
C SER A 262 -8.37 2.42 -1.56
N MET A 263 -8.10 1.39 -0.76
CA MET A 263 -9.10 0.79 0.13
C MET A 263 -9.23 1.61 1.41
N PHE A 264 -10.47 1.90 1.81
CA PHE A 264 -10.82 2.60 3.04
C PHE A 264 -11.87 1.80 3.82
N CYS A 265 -11.50 1.31 5.00
CA CYS A 265 -12.35 0.47 5.85
C CYS A 265 -12.73 1.13 7.18
N ARG A 266 -12.54 2.45 7.31
CA ARG A 266 -12.77 3.25 8.52
C ARG A 266 -12.04 2.66 9.72
N LEU A 267 -10.75 2.41 9.53
CA LEU A 267 -9.89 1.87 10.57
C LEU A 267 -9.94 2.79 11.80
N THR A 268 -10.19 2.21 12.97
CA THR A 268 -10.18 2.94 14.24
C THR A 268 -9.37 2.16 15.27
N LEU A 269 -8.24 2.73 15.70
CA LEU A 269 -7.34 2.10 16.67
C LEU A 269 -7.14 3.01 17.88
N SER A 270 -7.48 2.53 19.07
CA SER A 270 -7.43 3.32 20.31
C SER A 270 -6.02 3.81 20.67
N PHE A 271 -5.01 3.05 20.22
CA PHE A 271 -3.60 3.37 20.44
C PHE A 271 -3.01 4.31 19.37
N VAL A 272 -3.75 4.63 18.30
CA VAL A 272 -3.30 5.59 17.27
C VAL A 272 -3.94 6.95 17.53
N LYS A 273 -3.12 7.99 17.63
CA LYS A 273 -3.58 9.37 17.81
C LYS A 273 -2.92 10.28 16.79
N GLU A 274 -3.72 11.01 16.03
CA GLU A 274 -3.21 12.10 15.20
C GLU A 274 -2.57 13.20 16.06
N LEU A 275 -1.43 13.70 15.58
CA LEU A 275 -0.69 14.79 16.22
C LEU A 275 -1.39 16.13 15.96
N PRO A 276 -1.28 17.13 16.87
CA PRO A 276 -2.04 18.37 16.79
C PRO A 276 -2.01 19.05 15.42
N ARG A 277 -0.82 19.11 14.79
CA ARG A 277 -0.62 19.70 13.46
C ARG A 277 -1.54 19.09 12.39
N TYR A 278 -1.70 17.77 12.37
CA TYR A 278 -2.50 17.10 11.35
C TYR A 278 -3.95 16.92 11.80
N LYS A 279 -4.18 16.72 13.10
CA LYS A 279 -5.52 16.65 13.70
C LYS A 279 -6.33 17.92 13.45
N SER A 280 -5.70 19.10 13.41
CA SER A 280 -6.38 20.38 13.17
C SER A 280 -6.79 20.61 11.72
N ILE A 281 -6.15 19.93 10.75
CA ILE A 281 -6.48 20.07 9.33
C ILE A 281 -7.84 19.43 9.12
N ARG A 282 -8.80 20.17 8.58
CA ARG A 282 -10.12 19.65 8.18
C ARG A 282 -10.13 19.44 6.66
N PRO A 283 -11.05 18.65 6.10
CA PRO A 283 -11.11 18.42 4.65
C PRO A 283 -11.13 19.71 3.82
N GLN A 284 -11.84 20.75 4.27
CA GLN A 284 -11.89 22.05 3.60
C GLN A 284 -10.56 22.84 3.66
N ASP A 285 -9.68 22.52 4.60
CA ASP A 285 -8.39 23.16 4.82
C ASP A 285 -7.24 22.29 4.25
N TYR A 286 -7.57 21.18 3.57
CA TYR A 286 -6.57 20.28 2.99
C TYR A 286 -6.01 20.83 1.69
N ASP A 287 -4.76 21.28 1.73
CA ASP A 287 -3.96 21.58 0.55
C ASP A 287 -3.11 20.36 0.13
N PRO A 288 -3.39 19.71 -1.03
CA PRO A 288 -2.60 18.60 -1.53
C PRO A 288 -1.12 18.93 -1.74
N THR A 289 -0.77 20.17 -2.07
CA THR A 289 0.63 20.56 -2.33
C THR A 289 1.47 20.56 -1.05
N GLN A 290 0.84 20.77 0.10
CA GLN A 290 1.50 20.85 1.40
C GLN A 290 1.30 19.59 2.24
N HIS A 291 0.15 18.94 2.09
CA HIS A 291 -0.30 17.91 3.01
C HIS A 291 -0.34 16.50 2.41
N LYS A 292 -0.20 16.35 1.09
CA LYS A 292 -0.33 15.03 0.45
C LYS A 292 0.88 14.12 0.68
N LEU A 293 2.07 14.66 0.52
CA LEU A 293 3.30 13.84 0.46
C LEU A 293 4.22 14.07 1.66
N ARG A 294 4.95 13.03 2.02
CA ARG A 294 6.07 13.10 2.96
C ARG A 294 7.28 13.69 2.24
N GLU A 295 8.21 14.26 3.00
CA GLU A 295 9.39 14.91 2.43
C GLU A 295 10.23 13.97 1.58
N ILE A 296 10.27 12.69 1.96
CA ILE A 296 11.00 11.65 1.23
C ILE A 296 10.52 11.43 -0.21
N ALA A 297 9.26 11.77 -0.51
CA ALA A 297 8.73 11.66 -1.86
C ALA A 297 9.39 12.67 -2.82
N TYR A 298 9.87 13.81 -2.31
CA TYR A 298 10.52 14.85 -3.12
C TYR A 298 12.02 14.61 -3.32
N PHE A 299 12.68 13.88 -2.40
CA PHE A 299 14.11 13.60 -2.51
C PHE A 299 14.46 12.58 -3.60
N LYS A 300 13.49 11.79 -4.10
CA LYS A 300 13.72 10.86 -5.22
C LYS A 300 14.13 11.59 -6.50
N ASP A 301 13.58 12.77 -6.76
CA ASP A 301 13.90 13.56 -7.94
C ASP A 301 15.35 14.10 -7.89
N ASP A 302 15.87 14.36 -6.70
CA ASP A 302 17.24 14.85 -6.50
C ASP A 302 18.29 13.74 -6.64
N ILE A 303 17.98 12.51 -6.20
CA ILE A 303 18.87 11.35 -6.38
C ILE A 303 19.03 11.02 -7.89
N ILE A 304 17.94 11.09 -8.66
CA ILE A 304 17.97 10.86 -10.12
C ILE A 304 18.80 11.93 -10.84
N LYS A 305 18.73 13.20 -10.38
CA LYS A 305 19.57 14.30 -10.90
C LYS A 305 21.06 14.14 -10.55
N MET A 306 21.39 13.46 -9.45
CA MET A 306 22.78 13.18 -9.08
C MET A 306 23.37 12.00 -9.87
N SER A 307 22.56 11.03 -10.30
CA SER A 307 22.99 9.91 -11.15
C SER A 307 23.05 10.24 -12.65
N SER A 308 22.61 11.44 -13.05
CA SER A 308 22.63 11.94 -14.43
C SER A 308 23.72 12.99 -14.67
N LYS A 309 24.69 13.09 -13.76
CA LYS A 309 25.98 13.77 -13.93
C LYS A 309 27.11 12.76 -13.86
#